data_AF-A0A1X6ZFY8-F1
#
_entry.id   AF-A0A1X6ZFY8-F1
#
_cell.length_a   1.000
_cell.length_b   1.000
_cell.length_c   1.000
_cell.angle_alpha   90.00
_cell.angle_beta   90.00
_cell.angle_gamma   90.00
#
_symmetry.space_group_name_H-M   'P 1'
#
loop_
_entity.id
_entity.type
_entity.pdbx_description
1 polymer ?
#
loop_
_entity_poly.entity_id
_entity_poly.type
_entity_poly.pdbx_seq_one_letter_code
_entity_poly.pdbx_strand_id
1 'polypeptide(L)'
;MRKIGFVVSALTLVSACALPPQSVSQQDIAKYEAAVASIGCDMAHESDYLPVELQTGLTREQVKDITKYQLAAGNAVALPEGGVRLTTGACA
;
A
#
# COMPACT_ATOMS: atom_id res chain seq x y z
N MET A 1 19.50 -46.49 25.13
CA MET A 1 18.57 -45.93 24.11
C MET A 1 18.26 -44.49 24.48
N ARG A 2 18.91 -43.51 23.83
CA ARG A 2 18.77 -42.07 24.09
C ARG A 2 17.56 -41.55 23.29
N LYS A 3 16.49 -41.16 23.96
CA LYS A 3 15.30 -40.56 23.34
C LYS A 3 15.63 -39.10 23.00
N ILE A 4 15.82 -38.81 21.72
CA ILE A 4 16.05 -37.46 21.20
C ILE A 4 14.68 -36.76 21.17
N GLY A 5 14.48 -35.80 22.08
CA GLY A 5 13.30 -34.95 22.11
C GLY A 5 13.38 -33.91 20.98
N PHE A 6 12.51 -34.04 19.99
CA PHE A 6 12.36 -33.08 18.90
C PHE A 6 11.53 -31.90 19.39
N VAL A 7 12.17 -30.79 19.73
CA VAL A 7 11.50 -29.54 20.13
C VAL A 7 10.93 -28.88 18.88
N VAL A 8 9.62 -29.03 18.67
CA VAL A 8 8.87 -28.31 17.64
C VAL A 8 8.76 -26.85 18.09
N SER A 9 9.63 -26.00 17.54
CA SER A 9 9.55 -24.56 17.70
C SER A 9 8.34 -24.06 16.91
N ALA A 10 7.28 -23.67 17.61
CA ALA A 10 6.11 -23.06 17.02
C ALA A 10 6.47 -21.65 16.55
N LEU A 11 6.86 -21.51 15.27
CA LEU A 11 6.90 -20.22 14.59
C LEU A 11 5.45 -19.72 14.46
N THR A 12 5.04 -18.84 15.37
CA THR A 12 3.79 -18.09 15.21
C THR A 12 3.96 -17.15 14.02
N LEU A 13 3.40 -17.54 12.88
CA LEU A 13 3.20 -16.69 11.71
C LEU A 13 2.29 -15.53 12.12
N VAL A 14 2.88 -14.41 12.54
CA VAL A 14 2.15 -13.16 12.64
C VAL A 14 1.81 -12.78 11.21
N SER A 15 0.56 -13.03 10.80
CA SER A 15 0.01 -12.47 9.57
C SER A 15 0.16 -10.95 9.68
N ALA A 16 1.08 -10.38 8.90
CA ALA A 16 1.32 -8.95 8.84
C ALA A 16 0.10 -8.29 8.18
N CYS A 17 -0.95 -8.07 8.95
CA CYS A 17 -2.03 -7.19 8.53
C CYS A 17 -1.44 -5.78 8.43
N ALA A 18 -1.23 -5.29 7.21
CA ALA A 18 -0.87 -3.89 7.00
C ALA A 18 -1.99 -3.03 7.62
N LEU A 19 -1.61 -2.15 8.54
CA LEU A 19 -2.54 -1.20 9.15
C LEU A 19 -2.52 0.11 8.37
N PRO A 20 -3.68 0.74 8.12
CA PRO A 20 -3.73 2.02 7.44
C PRO A 20 -3.01 3.11 8.26
N PRO A 21 -2.45 4.14 7.60
CA PRO A 21 -1.77 5.23 8.31
C PRO A 21 -2.74 5.98 9.23
N GLN A 22 -2.28 6.35 10.42
CA GLN A 22 -3.12 7.06 11.42
C GLN A 22 -3.51 8.48 10.98
N SER A 23 -2.76 9.06 10.05
CA SER A 23 -2.95 10.43 9.54
C SER A 23 -4.04 10.55 8.48
N VAL A 24 -4.69 9.46 8.07
CA VAL A 24 -5.69 9.43 7.01
C VAL A 24 -6.89 8.56 7.42
N SER A 25 -8.08 8.90 6.92
CA SER A 25 -9.27 8.08 7.11
C SER A 25 -9.41 7.01 6.01
N GLN A 26 -10.28 6.02 6.23
CA GLN A 26 -10.66 5.07 5.17
C GLN A 26 -11.29 5.77 3.96
N GLN A 27 -12.00 6.89 4.18
CA GLN A 27 -12.56 7.68 3.09
C GLN A 27 -11.46 8.34 2.26
N ASP A 28 -10.36 8.77 2.89
CA ASP A 28 -9.22 9.36 2.18
C ASP A 28 -8.47 8.33 1.36
N ILE A 29 -8.34 7.10 1.86
CA ILE A 29 -7.78 5.98 1.08
C ILE A 29 -8.66 5.70 -0.16
N ALA A 30 -9.98 5.68 -0.02
CA ALA A 30 -10.88 5.50 -1.16
C ALA A 30 -10.79 6.66 -2.18
N LYS A 31 -10.67 7.90 -1.72
CA LYS A 31 -10.43 9.06 -2.60
C LYS A 31 -9.09 8.94 -3.32
N TYR A 32 -8.05 8.51 -2.62
CA TYR A 32 -6.73 8.25 -3.18
C TYR A 32 -6.80 7.19 -4.29
N GLU A 33 -7.45 6.04 -4.06
CA GLU A 33 -7.59 4.99 -5.06
C GLU A 33 -8.32 5.50 -6.32
N ALA A 34 -9.39 6.27 -6.13
CA ALA A 34 -10.12 6.88 -7.24
C ALA A 34 -9.27 7.91 -8.02
N ALA A 35 -8.48 8.73 -7.31
CA ALA A 35 -7.61 9.72 -7.93
C ALA A 35 -6.42 9.08 -8.66
N VAL A 36 -5.87 7.97 -8.16
CA VAL A 36 -4.83 7.21 -8.88
C VAL A 36 -5.41 6.53 -10.12
N ALA A 37 -6.63 6.01 -10.04
CA ALA A 37 -7.33 5.47 -11.20
C ALA A 37 -7.58 6.53 -12.29
N SER A 38 -7.87 7.79 -11.90
CA SER A 38 -8.12 8.86 -12.87
C SER A 38 -6.88 9.30 -13.65
N ILE A 39 -5.68 8.99 -13.16
CA ILE A 39 -4.40 9.27 -13.84
C ILE A 39 -3.79 8.04 -14.52
N GLY A 40 -4.48 6.89 -14.52
CA GLY A 40 -4.03 5.67 -15.21
C GLY A 40 -3.41 4.60 -14.32
N CYS A 41 -3.71 4.61 -13.02
CA CYS A 41 -3.35 3.57 -12.03
C CYS A 41 -1.89 3.50 -11.59
N ASP A 42 -1.02 4.27 -12.23
CA ASP A 42 0.41 4.32 -11.95
C ASP A 42 0.77 5.62 -11.22
N MET A 43 1.61 5.47 -10.21
CA MET A 43 2.27 6.53 -9.46
C MET A 43 3.77 6.31 -9.61
N ALA A 44 4.30 6.55 -10.81
CA ALA A 44 5.67 6.21 -11.19
C ALA A 44 6.63 7.41 -11.03
N HIS A 45 6.13 8.62 -11.21
CA HIS A 45 6.91 9.84 -11.27
C HIS A 45 6.41 10.89 -10.27
N GLU A 46 7.28 11.83 -9.88
CA GLU A 46 6.92 12.92 -8.96
C GLU A 46 5.77 13.80 -9.51
N SER A 47 5.61 13.85 -10.83
CA SER A 47 4.50 14.53 -11.52
C SER A 47 3.14 13.94 -11.20
N ASP A 48 3.07 12.65 -10.88
CA ASP A 48 1.81 11.90 -10.72
C ASP A 48 1.18 12.17 -9.35
N TYR A 49 1.98 12.56 -8.36
CA TYR A 49 1.51 12.93 -7.04
C TYR A 49 0.67 14.20 -7.05
N LEU A 50 1.04 15.20 -7.87
CA LEU A 50 0.37 16.50 -7.87
C LEU A 50 -1.14 16.40 -8.23
N PRO A 51 -1.57 15.70 -9.30
CA PRO A 51 -2.98 15.53 -9.58
C PRO A 51 -3.71 14.72 -8.50
N VAL A 52 -3.05 13.78 -7.83
CA VAL A 52 -3.65 13.01 -6.73
C VAL A 52 -3.87 13.89 -5.50
N GLU A 53 -2.88 14.70 -5.13
CA GLU A 53 -2.97 15.69 -4.04
C GLU A 53 -4.12 16.68 -4.29
N LEU A 54 -4.20 17.21 -5.52
CA LEU A 54 -5.22 18.18 -5.88
C LEU A 54 -6.65 17.59 -5.83
N GLN A 55 -6.83 16.36 -6.31
CA GLN A 55 -8.15 15.71 -6.32
C GLN A 55 -8.61 15.27 -4.93
N THR A 56 -7.68 14.88 -4.06
CA THR A 56 -7.99 14.32 -2.74
C THR A 56 -7.97 15.36 -1.62
N GLY A 57 -7.23 16.45 -1.81
CA GLY A 57 -6.91 17.42 -0.77
C GLY A 57 -5.86 16.93 0.24
N LEU A 58 -5.20 15.80 -0.02
CA LEU A 58 -4.18 15.21 0.86
C LEU A 58 -2.81 15.87 0.67
N THR A 59 -2.02 15.86 1.74
CA THR A 59 -0.61 16.30 1.66
C THR A 59 0.26 15.25 0.95
N ARG A 60 1.41 15.68 0.43
CA ARG A 60 2.43 14.78 -0.15
C ARG A 60 2.80 13.62 0.78
N GLU A 61 2.93 13.91 2.08
CA GLU A 61 3.27 12.89 3.07
C GLU A 61 2.15 11.85 3.23
N GLN A 62 0.90 12.30 3.33
CA GLN A 62 -0.27 11.41 3.40
C GLN A 62 -0.39 10.54 2.14
N VAL A 63 -0.22 11.12 0.95
CA VAL A 63 -0.25 10.37 -0.31
C VAL A 63 0.85 9.29 -0.34
N LYS A 64 2.06 9.64 0.09
CA LYS A 64 3.17 8.67 0.19
C LYS A 64 2.90 7.59 1.22
N ASP A 65 2.29 7.91 2.35
CA ASP A 65 1.99 6.93 3.39
C ASP A 65 0.88 5.98 2.99
N ILE A 66 -0.16 6.47 2.29
CA ILE A 66 -1.16 5.60 1.67
C ILE A 66 -0.50 4.71 0.61
N THR A 67 0.39 5.26 -0.22
CA THR A 67 1.11 4.48 -1.26
C THR A 67 1.89 3.32 -0.63
N LYS A 68 2.66 3.57 0.44
CA LYS A 68 3.38 2.53 1.18
C LYS A 68 2.43 1.51 1.80
N TYR A 69 1.31 1.98 2.36
CA TYR A 69 0.28 1.11 2.91
C TYR A 69 -0.28 0.16 1.85
N GLN A 70 -0.62 0.66 0.65
CA GLN A 70 -1.15 -0.18 -0.43
C GLN A 70 -0.14 -1.24 -0.87
N LEU A 71 1.14 -0.90 -0.99
CA LEU A 71 2.19 -1.88 -1.25
C LEU A 71 2.27 -2.95 -0.15
N ALA A 72 2.29 -2.52 1.12
CA ALA A 72 2.40 -3.43 2.26
C ALA A 72 1.17 -4.34 2.41
N ALA A 73 -0.01 -3.84 2.03
CA ALA A 73 -1.26 -4.58 2.02
C ALA A 73 -1.41 -5.54 0.82
N GLY A 74 -0.49 -5.47 -0.16
CA GLY A 74 -0.59 -6.25 -1.39
C GLY A 74 -1.62 -5.69 -2.40
N ASN A 75 -2.05 -4.46 -2.20
CA ASN A 75 -3.00 -3.74 -3.06
C ASN A 75 -2.31 -2.94 -4.18
N ALA A 76 -0.98 -2.98 -4.22
CA ALA A 76 -0.16 -2.35 -5.23
C ALA A 76 1.09 -3.17 -5.49
N VAL A 77 1.69 -2.98 -6.67
CA VAL A 77 2.97 -3.58 -7.05
C VAL A 77 3.99 -2.49 -7.36
N ALA A 78 5.25 -2.72 -7.02
CA ALA A 78 6.33 -1.82 -7.38
C ALA A 78 6.62 -1.90 -8.88
N LEU A 79 6.88 -0.76 -9.51
CA LEU A 79 7.25 -0.68 -10.93
C LEU A 79 8.78 -0.72 -11.11
N PRO A 80 9.30 -1.32 -12.20
CA PRO A 80 10.75 -1.38 -12.48
C PRO A 80 11.43 0.00 -12.55
N GLU A 81 10.74 1.00 -13.08
CA GLU A 81 11.17 2.40 -13.21
C GLU A 81 11.07 3.19 -11.89
N GLY A 82 10.53 2.58 -10.84
CA GLY A 82 10.23 3.23 -9.57
C GLY A 82 8.75 3.59 -9.42
N GLY A 83 8.31 3.79 -8.19
CA GLY A 83 6.91 4.04 -7.88
C GLY A 83 6.06 2.77 -7.83
N VAL A 84 4.74 2.91 -8.02
CA VAL A 84 3.79 1.82 -7.84
C VAL A 84 2.67 1.81 -8.88
N ARG A 85 2.09 0.64 -9.12
CA ARG A 85 0.79 0.46 -9.77
C ARG A 85 -0.20 -0.11 -8.78
N LEU A 86 -1.37 0.51 -8.64
CA LEU A 86 -2.46 -0.07 -7.85
C LEU A 86 -3.04 -1.28 -8.57
N THR A 87 -3.48 -2.29 -7.80
CA THR A 87 -4.10 -3.52 -8.32
C THR A 87 -5.46 -3.77 -7.65
N THR A 88 -6.09 -2.70 -7.16
CA THR A 88 -7.36 -2.73 -6.44
C THR A 88 -8.33 -1.69 -6.98
N GLY A 89 -9.60 -1.82 -6.59
CA GLY A 89 -10.65 -0.88 -7.00
C GLY A 89 -10.81 -0.84 -8.52
N ALA A 90 -10.78 0.36 -9.09
CA ALA A 90 -10.87 0.57 -10.53
C ALA A 90 -9.57 0.22 -11.30
N CYS A 91 -8.48 -0.10 -10.59
CA CYS A 91 -7.18 -0.46 -11.14
C CYS A 91 -6.89 -1.98 -11.12
N ALA A 92 -7.88 -2.80 -10.76
CA ALA A 92 -7.80 -4.26 -10.74
C ALA A 92 -8.14 -4.90 -12.10
#